data_AF-A0A654G576-F1
#
_entry.id   AF-A0A654G576-F1
#
_cell.length_a   1.000
_cell.length_b   1.000
_cell.length_c   1.000
_cell.angle_alpha   90.00
_cell.angle_beta   90.00
_cell.angle_gamma   90.00
#
_symmetry.space_group_name_H-M   'P 1'
#
loop_
_entity.id
_entity.type
_entity.pdbx_description
1 polymer ?
#
loop_
_entity_poly.entity_id
_entity_poly.type
_entity_poly.pdbx_seq_one_letter_code
_entity_poly.pdbx_strand_id
1 'polypeptide(L)'
;MQLPEIHQRSDRHQTAFSFHILTIAFVDNLPEGAETTSNIPISLGSFLASAMDRNVIRLKKRFLYLNPDMIFFDCAHWIPEIATEYGAKSVNIITISSACVAISFVPSNHPNDLVSTPPGYPSSKVLVAEPWRQ
;
A
#
# COMPACT_ATOMS: atom_id res chain seq x y z
N MET A 1 53.84 27.60 5.23
CA MET A 1 53.02 26.70 6.07
C MET A 1 51.84 26.29 5.21
N GLN A 2 51.88 25.09 4.66
CA GLN A 2 50.96 24.63 3.61
C GLN A 2 49.93 23.71 4.26
N LEU A 3 48.64 24.05 4.19
CA LEU A 3 47.58 23.17 4.68
C LEU A 3 47.48 21.93 3.78
N PRO A 4 47.23 20.73 4.34
CA PRO A 4 47.12 19.53 3.54
C PRO A 4 45.80 19.53 2.77
N GLU A 5 45.87 19.12 1.50
CA GLU A 5 44.69 18.82 0.69
C GLU A 5 43.93 17.64 1.31
N ILE A 6 42.70 17.92 1.72
CA ILE A 6 41.71 16.90 2.03
C ILE A 6 41.35 16.23 0.71
N HIS A 7 41.90 15.04 0.50
CA HIS A 7 41.41 14.11 -0.50
C HIS A 7 39.93 13.88 -0.22
N GLN A 8 39.05 14.56 -0.97
CA GLN A 8 37.63 14.24 -0.99
C GLN A 8 37.52 12.82 -1.56
N ARG A 9 37.50 11.83 -0.67
CA ARG A 9 36.90 10.54 -0.98
C ARG A 9 35.48 10.88 -1.40
N SER A 10 35.18 10.63 -2.67
CA SER A 10 33.83 10.64 -3.20
C SER A 10 33.08 9.53 -2.49
N ASP A 11 32.54 9.86 -1.31
CA ASP A 11 31.59 9.03 -0.59
C ASP A 11 30.31 9.07 -1.42
N ARG A 12 30.22 8.14 -2.37
CA ARG A 12 28.99 7.85 -3.10
C ARG A 12 27.99 7.27 -2.10
N HIS A 13 27.36 8.12 -1.31
CA HIS A 13 26.07 7.82 -0.75
C HIS A 13 25.09 7.74 -1.91
N GLN A 14 25.03 6.57 -2.52
CA GLN A 14 23.95 6.20 -3.42
C GLN A 14 22.66 6.44 -2.63
N THR A 15 21.86 7.41 -3.06
CA THR A 15 20.60 7.77 -2.38
C THR A 15 19.75 6.52 -2.27
N ALA A 16 19.63 5.96 -1.06
CA ALA A 16 18.94 4.70 -0.81
C ALA A 16 17.42 4.79 -1.00
N PHE A 17 16.89 6.00 -1.16
CA PHE A 17 15.47 6.28 -1.34
C PHE A 17 15.26 7.41 -2.34
N SER A 18 14.17 7.33 -3.09
CA SER A 18 13.69 8.41 -3.95
C SER A 18 12.20 8.64 -3.70
N PHE A 19 11.81 9.89 -3.56
CA PHE A 19 10.42 10.27 -3.34
C PHE A 19 9.80 10.81 -4.62
N HIS A 20 8.56 10.41 -4.87
CA HIS A 20 7.82 10.77 -6.07
C HIS A 20 6.45 11.27 -5.65
N ILE A 21 6.25 12.58 -5.76
CA ILE A 21 5.00 13.23 -5.40
C ILE A 21 3.98 12.98 -6.51
N LEU A 22 2.77 12.59 -6.10
CA LEU A 22 1.61 12.45 -6.97
C LEU A 22 0.53 13.40 -6.48
N THR A 23 -0.10 14.11 -7.40
CA THR A 23 -1.23 14.96 -7.08
C THR A 23 -2.51 14.13 -7.13
N ILE A 24 -3.36 14.24 -6.11
CA ILE A 24 -4.69 13.65 -6.12
C ILE A 24 -5.54 14.43 -7.11
N ALA A 25 -6.13 13.71 -8.07
CA ALA A 25 -6.96 14.33 -9.08
C ALA A 25 -8.31 14.73 -8.48
N PHE A 26 -8.87 15.85 -8.93
CA PHE A 26 -10.23 16.25 -8.55
C PHE A 26 -11.25 15.18 -8.95
N VAL A 27 -12.21 14.89 -8.06
CA VAL A 27 -13.37 14.02 -8.28
C VAL A 27 -14.59 14.68 -7.64
N ASP A 28 -15.71 14.65 -8.34
CA ASP A 28 -16.98 15.16 -7.80
C ASP A 28 -17.33 14.45 -6.49
N ASN A 29 -17.88 15.20 -5.53
CA ASN A 29 -18.24 14.75 -4.17
C ASN A 29 -17.07 14.49 -3.20
N LEU A 30 -15.82 14.75 -3.61
CA LEU A 30 -14.69 14.82 -2.70
C LEU A 30 -14.51 16.26 -2.18
N PRO A 31 -14.31 16.49 -0.87
CA PRO A 31 -14.00 17.83 -0.37
C PRO A 31 -12.75 18.41 -1.02
N GLU A 32 -12.76 19.74 -1.24
CA GLU A 32 -11.60 20.42 -1.79
C GLU A 32 -10.37 20.24 -0.89
N GLY A 33 -9.23 19.88 -1.49
CA GLY A 33 -7.98 19.63 -0.77
C GLY A 33 -7.94 18.31 0.02
N ALA A 34 -8.92 17.42 -0.11
CA ALA A 34 -8.84 16.11 0.50
C ALA A 34 -7.81 15.21 -0.22
N GLU A 35 -6.76 14.85 0.50
CA GLU A 35 -5.66 14.02 -0.02
C GLU A 35 -5.49 12.71 0.77
N THR A 36 -6.05 12.64 1.98
CA THR A 36 -5.93 11.49 2.88
C THR A 36 -7.30 11.07 3.43
N THR A 37 -7.40 9.79 3.85
CA THR A 37 -8.59 9.23 4.50
C THR A 37 -8.95 9.97 5.80
N SER A 38 -8.01 10.68 6.44
CA SER A 38 -8.31 11.51 7.60
C SER A 38 -9.02 12.83 7.26
N ASN A 39 -9.03 13.25 5.98
CA ASN A 39 -9.76 14.45 5.55
C ASN A 39 -11.25 14.19 5.33
N ILE A 40 -11.70 12.94 5.32
CA ILE A 40 -13.04 12.57 4.85
C ILE A 40 -13.74 11.57 5.80
N PRO A 41 -15.08 11.59 5.86
CA PRO A 41 -15.84 10.48 6.42
C PRO A 41 -15.59 9.18 5.64
N ILE A 42 -15.70 8.03 6.33
CA ILE A 42 -15.48 6.70 5.72
C ILE A 42 -16.37 6.44 4.49
N SER A 43 -17.58 7.04 4.46
CA SER A 43 -18.52 6.93 3.34
C SER A 43 -17.98 7.53 2.04
N LEU A 44 -16.99 8.42 2.11
CA LEU A 44 -16.37 9.02 0.93
C LEU A 44 -15.09 8.30 0.47
N GLY A 45 -14.70 7.20 1.12
CA GLY A 45 -13.46 6.48 0.80
C GLY A 45 -13.36 6.03 -0.66
N SER A 46 -14.49 5.65 -1.27
CA SER A 46 -14.52 5.26 -2.70
C SER A 46 -14.24 6.43 -3.64
N PHE A 47 -14.62 7.66 -3.29
CA PHE A 47 -14.31 8.85 -4.09
C PHE A 47 -12.81 9.19 -4.02
N LEU A 48 -12.20 9.07 -2.83
CA LEU A 48 -10.75 9.25 -2.68
C LEU A 48 -9.96 8.15 -3.42
N ALA A 49 -10.42 6.89 -3.35
CA ALA A 49 -9.83 5.80 -4.13
C ALA A 49 -9.92 6.07 -5.64
N SER A 50 -11.09 6.51 -6.12
CA SER A 50 -11.30 6.89 -7.52
C SER A 50 -10.39 8.06 -7.95
N ALA A 51 -10.14 9.00 -7.05
CA ALA A 51 -9.22 10.12 -7.29
C ALA A 51 -7.76 9.63 -7.44
N MET A 52 -7.35 8.66 -6.62
CA MET A 52 -6.04 8.01 -6.73
C MET A 52 -5.89 7.22 -8.04
N ASP A 53 -6.94 6.50 -8.47
CA ASP A 53 -6.95 5.69 -9.68
C ASP A 53 -6.72 6.50 -10.96
N ARG A 54 -7.05 7.79 -10.96
CA ARG A 54 -6.73 8.70 -12.09
C ARG A 54 -5.22 8.83 -12.35
N ASN A 55 -4.37 8.44 -11.40
CA ASN A 55 -2.92 8.43 -11.56
C ASN A 55 -2.35 7.12 -12.15
N VAL A 56 -3.17 6.10 -12.39
CA VAL A 56 -2.73 4.77 -12.89
C VAL A 56 -1.85 4.87 -14.13
N ILE A 57 -2.26 5.64 -15.14
CA ILE A 57 -1.50 5.76 -16.41
C ILE A 57 -0.12 6.38 -16.16
N ARG A 58 -0.03 7.38 -15.26
CA ARG A 58 1.25 8.03 -14.91
C ARG A 58 2.15 7.07 -14.14
N LEU A 59 1.57 6.28 -13.23
CA LEU A 59 2.28 5.28 -12.44
C LEU A 59 2.76 4.11 -13.31
N LYS A 60 1.95 3.59 -14.24
CA LYS A 60 2.37 2.56 -15.23
C LYS A 60 3.66 2.98 -15.95
N LYS A 61 3.69 4.19 -16.52
CA LYS A 61 4.88 4.72 -17.21
C LYS A 61 6.10 4.78 -16.29
N ARG A 62 5.89 5.09 -15.01
CA ARG A 62 6.97 5.16 -14.04
C ARG A 62 7.47 3.78 -13.63
N PHE A 63 6.59 2.81 -13.43
CA PHE A 63 6.98 1.43 -13.17
C PHE A 63 7.76 0.82 -14.32
N LEU A 64 7.40 1.14 -15.57
CA LEU A 64 8.20 0.74 -16.73
C LEU A 64 9.63 1.30 -16.68
N TYR A 65 9.78 2.56 -16.27
CA TYR A 65 11.10 3.20 -16.15
C TYR A 65 11.91 2.68 -14.96
N LEU A 66 11.27 2.52 -13.80
CA LEU A 66 11.92 2.07 -12.57
C LEU A 66 12.20 0.56 -12.55
N ASN A 67 11.41 -0.22 -13.29
CA ASN A 67 11.47 -1.68 -13.36
C ASN A 67 11.59 -2.36 -11.98
N PRO A 68 10.60 -2.18 -11.07
CA PRO A 68 10.70 -2.68 -9.70
C PRO A 68 10.60 -4.21 -9.64
N ASP A 69 11.41 -4.85 -8.79
CA ASP A 69 11.27 -6.29 -8.49
C ASP A 69 10.03 -6.61 -7.65
N MET A 70 9.61 -5.66 -6.81
CA MET A 70 8.48 -5.79 -5.90
C MET A 70 7.80 -4.44 -5.68
N ILE A 71 6.46 -4.46 -5.58
CA ILE A 71 5.63 -3.30 -5.36
C ILE A 71 4.81 -3.52 -4.08
N PHE A 72 5.07 -2.69 -3.07
CA PHE A 72 4.24 -2.59 -1.87
C PHE A 72 3.18 -1.51 -2.09
N PHE A 73 1.94 -1.79 -1.73
CA PHE A 73 0.84 -0.87 -1.98
C PHE A 73 -0.26 -0.96 -0.91
N ASP A 74 -1.00 0.13 -0.75
CA ASP A 74 -2.22 0.21 0.06
C ASP A 74 -3.30 0.88 -0.82
N CYS A 75 -4.56 0.45 -0.68
CA CYS A 75 -5.74 0.99 -1.36
C CYS A 75 -5.66 1.14 -2.91
N ALA A 76 -4.76 0.41 -3.58
CA ALA A 76 -4.54 0.47 -5.04
C ALA A 76 -4.80 -0.90 -5.70
N HIS A 77 -6.07 -1.23 -5.93
CA HIS A 77 -6.53 -2.54 -6.40
C HIS A 77 -5.97 -2.96 -7.77
N TRP A 78 -5.51 -2.01 -8.58
CA TRP A 78 -4.94 -2.22 -9.92
C TRP A 78 -3.45 -2.62 -9.89
N ILE A 79 -2.75 -2.52 -8.75
CA ILE A 79 -1.32 -2.85 -8.65
C ILE A 79 -1.00 -4.31 -9.00
N PRO A 80 -1.76 -5.33 -8.55
CA PRO A 80 -1.44 -6.73 -8.87
C PRO A 80 -1.46 -7.05 -10.37
N GLU A 81 -2.41 -6.48 -11.12
CA GLU A 81 -2.48 -6.64 -12.57
C GLU A 81 -1.24 -6.03 -13.23
N ILE A 82 -0.91 -4.79 -12.86
CA ILE A 82 0.29 -4.09 -13.33
C ILE A 82 1.55 -4.88 -13.00
N ALA A 83 1.73 -5.29 -11.74
CA ALA A 83 2.92 -6.04 -11.32
C ALA A 83 3.11 -7.30 -12.18
N THR A 84 2.01 -7.99 -12.51
CA THR A 84 2.03 -9.15 -13.41
C THR A 84 2.51 -8.79 -14.82
N GLU A 85 2.04 -7.65 -15.39
CA GLU A 85 2.50 -7.15 -16.70
C GLU A 85 4.03 -6.94 -16.73
N TYR A 86 4.64 -6.52 -15.62
CA TYR A 86 6.09 -6.24 -15.52
C TYR A 86 6.91 -7.39 -14.92
N GLY A 87 6.30 -8.51 -14.54
CA GLY A 87 7.00 -9.60 -13.86
C GLY A 87 7.45 -9.27 -12.43
N ALA A 88 6.87 -8.25 -11.81
CA ALA A 88 7.13 -7.83 -10.44
C ALA A 88 6.24 -8.59 -9.44
N LYS A 89 6.71 -8.74 -8.20
CA LYS A 89 5.87 -9.20 -7.08
C LYS A 89 5.02 -8.04 -6.56
N SER A 90 3.80 -8.31 -6.09
CA SER A 90 2.97 -7.31 -5.42
C SER A 90 2.61 -7.74 -4.01
N VAL A 91 2.63 -6.79 -3.07
CA VAL A 91 2.31 -7.02 -1.64
C VAL A 91 1.37 -5.92 -1.17
N ASN A 92 0.15 -6.31 -0.79
CA ASN A 92 -0.83 -5.40 -0.19
C ASN A 92 -0.52 -5.22 1.30
N ILE A 93 -0.32 -3.97 1.72
CA ILE A 93 -0.14 -3.59 3.12
C ILE A 93 -1.48 -3.08 3.64
N ILE A 94 -2.00 -3.74 4.66
CA ILE A 94 -3.30 -3.45 5.27
C ILE A 94 -3.09 -3.08 6.75
N THR A 95 -3.74 -2.01 7.21
CA THR A 95 -3.64 -1.51 8.60
C THR A 95 -4.70 -2.07 9.55
N ILE A 96 -5.66 -2.84 9.03
CA ILE A 96 -6.68 -3.54 9.83
C ILE A 96 -6.25 -4.98 10.17
N SER A 97 -6.81 -5.51 11.26
CA SER A 97 -6.50 -6.87 11.70
C SER A 97 -6.92 -7.93 10.67
N SER A 98 -6.26 -9.09 10.70
CA SER A 98 -6.61 -10.23 9.85
C SER A 98 -8.04 -10.73 10.09
N ALA A 99 -8.59 -10.55 11.29
CA ALA A 99 -9.98 -10.87 11.60
C ALA A 99 -10.96 -9.91 10.89
N CYS A 100 -10.67 -8.61 10.89
CA CYS A 100 -11.46 -7.62 10.16
C CYS A 100 -11.48 -7.94 8.66
N VAL A 101 -10.32 -8.25 8.09
CA VAL A 101 -10.21 -8.68 6.69
C VAL A 101 -11.07 -9.92 6.43
N ALA A 102 -10.92 -10.96 7.24
CA ALA A 102 -11.67 -12.21 7.06
C ALA A 102 -13.19 -11.98 7.09
N ILE A 103 -13.67 -11.16 8.01
CA ILE A 103 -15.08 -10.77 8.07
C ILE A 103 -15.47 -10.05 6.77
N SER A 104 -14.75 -9.01 6.35
CA SER A 104 -15.10 -8.24 5.14
C SER A 104 -15.23 -9.06 3.85
N PHE A 105 -14.57 -10.21 3.76
CA PHE A 105 -14.62 -11.09 2.57
C PHE A 105 -15.62 -12.26 2.69
N VAL A 106 -16.31 -12.42 3.81
CA VAL A 106 -17.33 -13.47 4.00
C VAL A 106 -18.71 -12.96 3.52
N PRO A 107 -19.38 -13.63 2.57
CA PRO A 107 -20.63 -13.14 1.98
C PRO A 107 -21.84 -13.02 2.92
N SER A 108 -21.78 -13.54 4.16
CA SER A 108 -22.96 -13.78 5.00
C SER A 108 -23.06 -12.93 6.27
N ASN A 109 -22.32 -11.83 6.40
CA ASN A 109 -22.19 -11.14 7.69
C ASN A 109 -23.48 -10.44 8.13
N HIS A 110 -24.26 -11.08 9.00
CA HIS A 110 -25.17 -10.35 9.87
C HIS A 110 -24.36 -9.64 10.96
N PRO A 111 -24.80 -8.48 11.48
CA PRO A 111 -24.10 -7.76 12.55
C PRO A 111 -23.80 -8.61 13.79
N ASN A 112 -24.62 -9.64 14.05
CA ASN A 112 -24.45 -10.58 15.15
C ASN A 112 -23.33 -11.60 14.92
N ASP A 113 -22.89 -11.81 13.68
CA ASP A 113 -21.85 -12.78 13.32
C ASP A 113 -20.44 -12.26 13.62
N LEU A 114 -20.30 -10.95 13.91
CA LEU A 114 -19.04 -10.30 14.28
C LEU A 114 -18.43 -10.83 15.59
N VAL A 115 -19.24 -11.54 16.40
CA VAL A 115 -18.80 -12.16 17.67
C VAL A 115 -18.20 -13.55 17.44
N SER A 116 -18.43 -14.16 16.27
CA SER A 116 -17.93 -15.49 15.91
C SER A 116 -16.91 -15.43 14.79
N THR A 117 -15.84 -16.22 14.90
CA THR A 117 -14.88 -16.38 13.80
C THR A 117 -15.56 -17.01 12.58
N PRO A 118 -15.29 -16.52 11.35
CA PRO A 118 -15.80 -17.15 10.15
C PRO A 118 -15.43 -18.64 10.08
N PRO A 119 -16.29 -19.50 9.49
CA PRO A 119 -15.96 -20.91 9.30
C PRO A 119 -14.62 -21.08 8.57
N GLY A 120 -13.69 -21.85 9.16
CA GLY A 120 -12.37 -22.10 8.59
C GLY A 120 -11.31 -21.02 8.86
N TYR A 121 -11.60 -20.04 9.73
CA TYR A 121 -10.64 -19.05 10.20
C TYR A 121 -10.10 -19.38 11.61
N PRO A 122 -8.79 -19.20 11.88
CA PRO A 122 -7.76 -18.91 10.89
C PRO A 122 -7.50 -20.11 9.98
N SER A 123 -7.01 -19.86 8.77
CA SER A 123 -6.64 -20.95 7.85
C SER A 123 -5.61 -21.88 8.50
N SER A 124 -5.69 -23.17 8.24
CA SER A 124 -4.66 -24.15 8.67
C SER A 124 -3.25 -23.85 8.13
N LYS A 125 -3.13 -22.95 7.16
CA LYS A 125 -1.85 -22.43 6.64
C LYS A 125 -1.26 -21.31 7.50
N VAL A 126 -2.03 -20.73 8.42
CA VAL A 126 -1.54 -19.75 9.39
C VAL A 126 -0.83 -20.50 10.49
N LEU A 127 0.49 -20.43 10.50
CA LEU A 127 1.29 -20.88 11.63
C LEU A 127 1.18 -19.82 12.72
N VAL A 128 0.40 -20.10 13.77
CA VAL A 128 0.45 -19.33 15.00
C VAL A 128 1.75 -19.74 15.70
N ALA A 129 2.78 -18.90 15.62
CA ALA A 129 3.97 -19.10 16.42
C ALA A 129 3.57 -18.87 17.89
N GLU A 130 3.62 -19.93 18.71
CA GLU A 130 3.46 -19.81 20.17
C GLU A 130 4.52 -18.84 20.70
N PRO A 131 4.14 -17.74 21.38
CA PRO A 131 5.10 -16.82 21.95
C PRO A 131 5.76 -17.48 23.16
N TRP A 132 7.03 -17.83 23.01
CA TRP A 132 8.01 -18.02 24.10
C TRP A 132 7.57 -18.91 25.27
N ARG A 133 7.52 -20.23 25.08
CA ARG A 133 7.83 -21.17 26.17
C ARG A 133 9.29 -21.62 26.05
N GLN A 134 10.18 -20.95 26.78
CA GLN A 134 11.38 -21.55 27.38
C GLN A 134 11.31 -21.29 28.88
#